data_AF-A0A520NU17-F1
#
_entry.id   AF-A0A520NU17-F1
#
_cell.length_a   1.000
_cell.length_b   1.000
_cell.length_c   1.000
_cell.angle_alpha   90.00
_cell.angle_beta   90.00
_cell.angle_gamma   90.00
#
_symmetry.space_group_name_H-M   'P 1'
#
loop_
_entity.id
_entity.type
_entity.pdbx_description
1 polymer ?
#
loop_
_entity_poly.entity_id
_entity_poly.type
_entity_poly.pdbx_seq_one_letter_code
_entity_poly.pdbx_strand_id
1 'polypeptide(L)'
;MAGTLGKENGAVQNLGKVGAEISEKEAGRQMQICALQAMNWLRKAADGDLDRVASIFQLKCYVACTSEFDGISRVADHASKVFMTAFGEDGRHPRSVLGMIRLPQDAPVMIDLVAGLKKNEWGEVG
;
A
#
# COMPACT_ATOMS: atom_id res chain seq x y z
N MET A 1 4.54 -9.36 0.56
CA MET A 1 4.20 -9.14 1.99
C MET A 1 2.71 -9.37 2.20
N ALA A 2 2.30 -9.77 3.40
CA ALA A 2 0.88 -9.84 3.77
C ALA A 2 0.24 -8.44 3.85
N GLY A 3 -1.09 -8.39 3.96
CA GLY A 3 -1.84 -7.13 4.03
C GLY A 3 -1.41 -6.24 5.20
N THR A 4 -1.20 -4.95 4.94
CA THR A 4 -0.83 -3.94 5.93
C THR A 4 -1.89 -2.84 6.03
N LEU A 5 -2.21 -2.45 7.26
CA LEU A 5 -3.16 -1.37 7.59
C LEU A 5 -2.40 -0.07 7.89
N GLY A 6 -3.02 1.08 7.63
CA GLY A 6 -2.44 2.40 7.87
C GLY A 6 -2.41 2.78 9.35
N LYS A 7 -1.57 2.12 10.15
CA LYS A 7 -1.49 2.36 11.59
C LYS A 7 -0.61 3.56 11.97
N GLU A 8 -1.11 4.46 12.78
CA GLU A 8 -0.34 5.52 13.39
C GLU A 8 -0.32 5.30 14.91
N ASN A 9 0.86 5.41 15.53
CA ASN A 9 1.04 5.14 16.95
C ASN A 9 0.48 3.76 17.39
N GLY A 10 0.60 2.75 16.53
CA GLY A 10 0.18 1.37 16.80
C GLY A 10 -1.28 1.04 16.50
N ALA A 11 -2.12 2.02 16.13
CA ALA A 11 -3.55 1.83 15.87
C ALA A 11 -4.03 2.49 14.57
N VAL A 12 -5.13 2.01 14.01
CA VAL A 12 -5.82 2.69 12.90
C VAL A 12 -6.62 3.84 13.50
N GLN A 13 -6.35 5.08 13.07
CA GLN A 13 -6.91 6.28 13.72
C GLN A 13 -8.30 6.63 13.24
N ASN A 14 -8.55 6.48 11.94
CA ASN A 14 -9.85 6.75 11.33
C ASN A 14 -10.44 5.44 10.84
N LEU A 15 -11.66 5.13 11.30
CA LEU A 15 -12.33 3.85 11.11
C LEU A 15 -13.59 4.00 10.26
N GLY A 16 -13.96 2.95 9.55
CA GLY A 16 -15.19 2.85 8.78
C GLY A 16 -14.98 3.02 7.27
N LYS A 17 -16.06 3.32 6.57
CA LYS A 17 -16.15 3.26 5.11
C LYS A 17 -15.95 4.62 4.47
N VAL A 18 -15.28 4.62 3.33
CA VAL A 18 -15.22 5.77 2.44
C VAL A 18 -16.61 6.03 1.84
N GLY A 19 -17.06 7.28 1.89
CA GLY A 19 -18.42 7.67 1.47
C GLY A 19 -19.46 7.60 2.59
N ALA A 20 -19.07 7.17 3.80
CA ALA A 20 -19.88 7.26 5.01
C ALA A 20 -19.06 7.92 6.13
N GLU A 21 -18.39 7.14 6.98
CA GLU A 21 -17.64 7.65 8.13
C GLU A 21 -16.35 8.37 7.72
N ILE A 22 -15.73 7.95 6.61
CA ILE A 22 -14.43 8.43 6.15
C ILE A 22 -14.55 9.19 4.83
N SER A 23 -13.89 10.34 4.75
CA SER A 23 -13.78 11.10 3.50
C SER A 23 -12.75 10.48 2.55
N GLU A 24 -12.90 10.69 1.25
CA GLU A 24 -11.91 10.24 0.24
C GLU A 24 -10.50 10.77 0.55
N LYS A 25 -10.40 12.03 0.97
CA LYS A 25 -9.12 12.66 1.35
C LYS A 25 -8.44 11.95 2.51
N GLU A 26 -9.21 11.60 3.54
CA GLU A 26 -8.67 10.91 4.72
C GLU A 26 -8.29 9.45 4.39
N ALA A 27 -9.08 8.78 3.56
CA ALA A 27 -8.73 7.47 3.04
C ALA A 27 -7.43 7.50 2.22
N GLY A 28 -7.23 8.54 1.40
CA GLY A 28 -5.98 8.77 0.67
C GLY A 28 -4.78 8.96 1.59
N ARG A 29 -4.93 9.73 2.68
CA ARG A 29 -3.88 9.87 3.71
C ARG A 29 -3.55 8.53 4.38
N GLN A 30 -4.55 7.75 4.76
CA GLN A 30 -4.36 6.41 5.31
C GLN A 30 -3.71 5.45 4.30
N MET A 31 -4.05 5.57 3.02
CA MET A 31 -3.46 4.76 1.94
C MET A 31 -1.96 5.07 1.77
N GLN A 32 -1.59 6.34 1.91
CA GLN A 32 -0.18 6.75 1.94
C GLN A 32 0.55 6.11 3.13
N ILE A 33 -0.06 6.05 4.31
CA ILE A 33 0.53 5.40 5.50
C ILE A 33 0.71 3.90 5.26
N CYS A 34 -0.28 3.22 4.67
CA CYS A 34 -0.13 1.82 4.25
C CYS A 34 1.11 1.62 3.37
N ALA A 35 1.30 2.48 2.36
CA ALA A 35 2.44 2.41 1.45
C ALA A 35 3.78 2.69 2.13
N LEU A 36 3.85 3.70 3.01
CA LEU A 36 5.06 3.98 3.80
C LEU A 36 5.43 2.83 4.72
N GLN A 37 4.46 2.15 5.32
CA GLN A 37 4.72 0.95 6.11
C GLN A 37 5.18 -0.23 5.24
N ALA A 38 4.64 -0.37 4.04
CA ALA A 38 5.13 -1.36 3.09
C ALA A 38 6.58 -1.07 2.66
N MET A 39 6.98 0.19 2.54
CA MET A 39 8.39 0.57 2.31
C MET A 39 9.31 0.10 3.46
N ASN A 40 8.85 0.12 4.71
CA ASN A 40 9.62 -0.42 5.83
C ASN A 40 9.81 -1.94 5.72
N TRP A 41 8.79 -2.67 5.25
CA TRP A 41 8.91 -4.11 4.98
C TRP A 41 9.86 -4.40 3.82
N LEU A 42 9.78 -3.63 2.74
CA LEU A 42 10.70 -3.73 1.61
C LEU A 42 12.14 -3.46 2.05
N ARG A 43 12.37 -2.38 2.81
CA ARG A 43 13.69 -2.06 3.37
C ARG A 43 14.21 -3.21 4.23
N LYS A 44 13.37 -3.80 5.08
CA LYS A 44 13.77 -4.95 5.91
C LYS A 44 14.15 -6.15 5.06
N ALA A 45 13.34 -6.48 4.04
CA ALA A 45 13.62 -7.59 3.13
C ALA A 45 14.88 -7.36 2.27
N ALA A 46 15.24 -6.11 2.05
CA ALA A 46 16.40 -5.70 1.29
C ALA A 46 17.65 -5.43 2.15
N ASP A 47 17.68 -5.94 3.39
CA ASP A 47 18.75 -5.75 4.38
C ASP A 47 19.13 -4.29 4.64
N GLY A 48 18.14 -3.40 4.58
CA GLY A 48 18.30 -1.97 4.82
C GLY A 48 18.54 -1.14 3.57
N ASP A 49 18.85 -1.76 2.43
CA ASP A 49 19.18 -1.09 1.16
C ASP A 49 18.02 -1.19 0.16
N LEU A 50 17.25 -0.11 0.04
CA LEU A 50 16.11 -0.05 -0.88
C LEU A 50 16.52 -0.10 -2.37
N ASP A 51 17.78 0.17 -2.72
CA ASP A 51 18.24 0.06 -4.10
C ASP A 51 18.28 -1.39 -4.59
N ARG A 52 18.21 -2.36 -3.67
CA ARG A 52 18.05 -3.78 -4.00
C ARG A 52 16.61 -4.15 -4.36
N VAL A 53 15.62 -3.28 -4.17
CA VAL A 53 14.26 -3.52 -4.69
C VAL A 53 14.30 -3.30 -6.21
N ALA A 54 14.03 -4.35 -6.97
CA ALA A 54 14.07 -4.30 -8.43
C ALA A 54 12.80 -3.70 -9.02
N SER A 55 11.63 -4.11 -8.51
CA SER A 55 10.31 -3.60 -8.94
C SER A 55 9.21 -4.13 -8.04
N ILE A 56 8.05 -3.47 -8.07
CA ILE A 56 6.81 -3.97 -7.46
C ILE A 56 6.00 -4.69 -8.55
N PHE A 57 5.99 -6.01 -8.53
CA PHE A 57 5.30 -6.85 -9.51
C PHE A 57 3.78 -6.85 -9.35
N GLN A 58 3.28 -6.54 -8.15
CA GLN A 58 1.85 -6.46 -7.89
C GLN A 58 1.59 -5.56 -6.68
N LEU A 59 0.67 -4.61 -6.83
CA LEU A 59 0.06 -3.89 -5.73
C LEU A 59 -1.44 -4.16 -5.72
N LYS A 60 -1.97 -4.67 -4.61
CA LYS A 60 -3.43 -4.70 -4.39
C LYS A 60 -3.80 -3.67 -3.34
N CYS A 61 -4.76 -2.83 -3.69
CA CYS A 61 -5.34 -1.83 -2.83
C CYS A 61 -6.77 -2.22 -2.50
N TYR A 62 -7.10 -2.28 -1.21
CA TYR A 62 -8.43 -2.57 -0.71
C TYR A 62 -8.99 -1.31 -0.07
N VAL A 63 -10.22 -0.93 -0.42
CA VAL A 63 -10.89 0.26 0.10
C VAL A 63 -12.23 -0.16 0.67
N ALA A 64 -12.43 -0.03 1.98
CA ALA A 64 -13.74 -0.21 2.59
C ALA A 64 -14.62 1.00 2.21
N CYS A 65 -15.71 0.79 1.48
CA CYS A 65 -16.51 1.90 0.97
C CYS A 65 -18.01 1.57 0.91
N THR A 66 -18.84 2.59 0.73
CA THR A 66 -20.25 2.41 0.39
C THR A 66 -20.41 1.89 -1.04
N SER A 67 -21.59 1.37 -1.37
CA SER A 67 -21.91 0.87 -2.72
C SER A 67 -21.89 1.95 -3.78
N GLU A 68 -22.08 3.21 -3.38
CA GLU A 68 -22.18 4.38 -4.26
C GLU A 68 -20.81 5.06 -4.50
N PHE A 69 -19.78 4.65 -3.76
CA PHE A 69 -18.46 5.28 -3.85
C PHE A 69 -17.62 4.71 -4.99
N ASP A 70 -17.41 5.53 -6.03
CA ASP A 70 -16.61 5.18 -7.23
C ASP A 70 -15.17 5.78 -7.19
N GLY A 71 -14.75 6.29 -6.03
CA GLY A 71 -13.44 6.95 -5.88
C GLY A 71 -12.27 6.03 -5.51
N ILE A 72 -12.45 4.70 -5.52
CA ILE A 72 -11.47 3.76 -4.99
C ILE A 72 -10.09 3.86 -5.69
N SER A 73 -10.08 4.14 -7.00
CA SER A 73 -8.85 4.31 -7.77
C SER A 73 -8.09 5.57 -7.35
N ARG A 74 -8.80 6.69 -7.08
CA ARG A 74 -8.18 7.94 -6.61
C ARG A 74 -7.57 7.76 -5.22
N VAL A 75 -8.24 7.03 -4.32
CA VAL A 75 -7.66 6.66 -3.02
C VAL A 75 -6.37 5.87 -3.21
N ALA A 76 -6.38 4.86 -4.09
CA ALA A 76 -5.22 4.02 -4.36
C ALA A 76 -4.03 4.79 -4.99
N ASP A 77 -4.26 5.90 -5.69
CA ASP A 77 -3.20 6.73 -6.28
C ASP A 77 -2.25 7.30 -5.23
N HIS A 78 -2.72 7.47 -3.99
CA HIS A 78 -1.86 7.89 -2.88
C HIS A 78 -0.79 6.84 -2.54
N ALA A 79 -1.08 5.54 -2.66
CA ALA A 79 -0.06 4.50 -2.51
C ALA A 79 0.91 4.52 -3.70
N SER A 80 0.38 4.62 -4.93
CA SER A 80 1.21 4.64 -6.13
C SER A 80 2.18 5.81 -6.14
N LYS A 81 1.75 6.99 -5.69
CA LYS A 81 2.62 8.17 -5.56
C LYS A 81 3.80 7.93 -4.62
N VAL A 82 3.62 7.20 -3.52
CA VAL A 82 4.72 6.87 -2.60
C VAL A 82 5.79 6.05 -3.32
N PHE A 83 5.39 4.96 -3.96
CA PHE A 83 6.32 4.06 -4.65
C PHE A 83 7.01 4.76 -5.83
N MET A 84 6.29 5.55 -6.63
CA MET A 84 6.88 6.31 -7.74
C MET A 84 7.82 7.41 -7.24
N THR A 85 7.52 8.05 -6.11
CA THR A 85 8.42 9.05 -5.51
C THR A 85 9.70 8.40 -5.00
N ALA A 86 9.60 7.19 -4.43
CA ALA A 86 10.74 6.48 -3.86
C ALA A 86 11.65 5.83 -4.92
N PHE A 87 11.08 5.24 -5.96
CA PHE A 87 11.80 4.40 -6.92
C PHE A 87 11.85 4.98 -8.34
N GLY A 88 11.28 6.16 -8.59
CA GLY A 88 11.24 6.75 -9.93
C GLY A 88 10.49 5.88 -10.95
N GLU A 89 11.09 5.65 -12.11
CA GLU A 89 10.51 4.81 -13.17
C GLU A 89 10.34 3.34 -12.73
N ASP A 90 11.26 2.81 -11.92
CA ASP A 90 11.14 1.46 -11.32
C ASP A 90 10.03 1.36 -10.28
N GLY A 91 9.48 2.51 -9.87
CA GLY A 91 8.31 2.61 -9.00
C GLY A 91 6.98 2.42 -9.71
N ARG A 92 6.96 2.31 -11.05
CA ARG A 92 5.75 1.94 -11.80
C ARG A 92 5.41 0.47 -11.53
N HIS A 93 4.12 0.19 -11.35
CA HIS A 93 3.64 -1.13 -10.97
C HIS A 93 2.24 -1.40 -11.52
N PRO A 94 1.92 -2.66 -11.85
CA PRO A 94 0.53 -3.06 -12.06
C PRO A 94 -0.21 -2.99 -10.72
N ARG A 95 -1.46 -2.52 -10.78
CA ARG A 95 -2.30 -2.32 -9.59
C ARG A 95 -3.68 -2.91 -9.79
N SER A 96 -4.19 -3.57 -8.77
CA SER A 96 -5.62 -3.91 -8.63
C SER A 96 -6.22 -3.11 -7.49
N VAL A 97 -7.43 -2.60 -7.67
CA VAL A 97 -8.15 -1.84 -6.65
C VAL A 97 -9.51 -2.49 -6.43
N LEU A 98 -9.84 -2.80 -5.18
CA LEU A 98 -11.05 -3.53 -4.83
C LEU A 98 -11.84 -2.78 -3.74
N GLY A 99 -13.13 -2.56 -4.00
CA GLY A 99 -14.08 -2.07 -3.01
C GLY A 99 -14.53 -3.19 -2.07
N MET A 100 -14.41 -2.96 -0.77
CA MET A 100 -14.66 -3.95 0.29
C MET A 100 -15.85 -3.54 1.15
N ILE A 101 -16.60 -4.52 1.65
CA ILE A 101 -17.67 -4.26 2.64
C ILE A 101 -17.07 -3.85 3.98
N ARG A 102 -15.95 -4.45 4.41
CA ARG A 102 -15.25 -4.14 5.67
C ARG A 102 -13.82 -4.70 5.60
N LEU A 103 -12.89 -4.07 6.32
CA LEU A 103 -11.52 -4.55 6.52
C LEU A 103 -11.25 -4.89 8.00
N PRO A 104 -10.16 -5.61 8.32
CA PRO A 104 -9.78 -5.88 9.70
C PRO A 104 -9.63 -4.58 10.51
N GLN A 105 -9.98 -4.63 11.80
CA GLN A 105 -9.95 -3.49 12.72
C GLN A 105 -10.79 -2.27 12.25
N ASP A 106 -11.75 -2.50 11.36
CA ASP A 106 -12.58 -1.44 10.74
C ASP A 106 -11.76 -0.38 9.99
N ALA A 107 -10.62 -0.78 9.44
CA ALA A 107 -9.78 0.13 8.68
C ALA A 107 -10.45 0.57 7.37
N PRO A 108 -10.20 1.81 6.92
CA PRO A 108 -10.74 2.30 5.65
C PRO A 108 -10.00 1.73 4.45
N VAL A 109 -8.71 1.40 4.62
CA VAL A 109 -7.85 0.94 3.53
C VAL A 109 -6.82 -0.08 4.01
N MET A 110 -6.37 -0.93 3.09
CA MET A 110 -5.30 -1.90 3.28
C MET A 110 -4.57 -2.09 1.95
N ILE A 111 -3.28 -2.44 2.00
CA ILE A 111 -2.55 -2.88 0.81
C ILE A 111 -1.85 -4.21 1.03
N ASP A 112 -1.69 -4.98 -0.03
CA ASP A 112 -0.67 -6.03 -0.13
C ASP A 112 0.19 -5.79 -1.37
N LEU A 113 1.42 -6.30 -1.35
CA LEU A 113 2.29 -6.23 -2.52
C LEU A 113 3.23 -7.43 -2.65
N VAL A 114 3.67 -7.65 -3.88
CA VAL A 114 4.76 -8.55 -4.25
C VAL A 114 5.82 -7.71 -4.95
N ALA A 115 7.08 -7.85 -4.52
CA ALA A 115 8.22 -7.14 -5.10
C ALA A 115 9.35 -8.12 -5.39
N GLY A 116 10.12 -7.82 -6.43
CA GLY A 116 11.38 -8.50 -6.73
C GLY A 116 12.55 -7.80 -6.05
N LEU A 117 13.52 -8.59 -5.59
CA LEU A 117 14.83 -8.08 -5.21
C LEU A 117 15.84 -8.34 -6.33
N LYS A 118 16.80 -7.44 -6.50
CA LYS A 118 17.95 -7.63 -7.39
C LYS A 118 18.76 -8.82 -6.89
N LYS A 119 19.27 -9.64 -7.81
CA LYS A 119 20.16 -10.75 -7.46
C LYS A 119 21.44 -10.20 -6.86
N ASN A 120 21.94 -10.89 -5.83
CA ASN A 120 23.28 -10.67 -5.31
C ASN A 120 24.29 -11.24 -6.34
N GLU A 121 25.52 -10.72 -6.40
CA GLU A 121 26.58 -11.17 -7.33
C GLU A 121 26.93 -12.68 -7.21
N TRP A 122 26.42 -13.36 -6.18
CA TRP A 122 26.67 -14.76 -5.85
C TRP A 122 25.46 -15.68 -6.01
N GLY A 123 24.41 -15.28 -6.75
CA GLY A 123 23.34 -16.18 -7.19
C GLY A 123 22.41 -16.78 -6.12
N GLU A 124 22.68 -16.59 -4.83
CA GLU A 124 21.81 -17.04 -3.74
C GLU A 124 20.87 -15.93 -3.28
N VAL A 125 19.59 -16.29 -3.20
CA VAL A 125 18.52 -15.44 -2.64
C VAL A 125 18.49 -15.72 -1.15
N GLY A 126 18.83 -14.72 -0.33
CA GLY A 126 18.66 -14.75 1.12
C GLY A 126 17.19 -14.63 1.52
#